data_AF-G5QVU1-F1
#
_entry.id   AF-G5QVU1-F1
#
_cell.length_a   1.000
_cell.length_b   1.000
_cell.length_c   1.000
_cell.angle_alpha   90.00
_cell.angle_beta   90.00
_cell.angle_gamma   90.00
#
_symmetry.space_group_name_H-M   'P 1'
#
loop_
_entity.id
_entity.type
_entity.pdbx_description
1 polymer ?
#
loop_
_entity_poly.entity_id
_entity_poly.type
_entity_poly.pdbx_seq_one_letter_code
_entity_poly.pdbx_strand_id
1 'polypeptide(L)' 'APRYHYNDIDVLDLRVCYNGEWYNTRFVPPTLIETILQSPQVDNEHKVQLQKMVARKGELSFYDIFTLARAEASR' A
#
# COMPACT_ATOMS: atom_id res chain seq x y z
N ALA A 1 17.08 11.78 13.04
CA ALA A 1 16.45 11.56 11.72
C ALA A 1 14.94 11.75 11.87
N PRO A 2 14.25 12.31 10.87
CA PRO A 2 12.78 12.44 10.93
C PRO A 2 12.16 11.05 11.11
N ARG A 3 11.20 10.95 12.05
CA ARG A 3 10.37 9.76 12.24
C ARG A 3 9.04 10.07 11.61
N TYR A 4 8.81 9.47 10.45
CA TYR A 4 7.57 9.63 9.71
C TYR A 4 6.60 8.53 10.09
N HIS A 5 5.34 8.90 10.29
CA HIS A 5 4.26 8.01 10.65
C HIS A 5 3.41 7.67 9.42
N TYR A 6 2.64 6.59 9.51
CA TYR A 6 1.67 6.21 8.48
C TYR A 6 0.74 7.37 8.08
N ASN A 7 0.33 8.18 9.05
CA ASN A 7 -0.56 9.33 8.85
C ASN A 7 0.11 10.52 8.14
N ASP A 8 1.44 10.52 8.02
CA ASP A 8 2.17 11.60 7.35
C ASP A 8 2.20 11.40 5.81
N ILE A 9 1.78 10.22 5.32
CA ILE A 9 1.74 9.92 3.89
C ILE A 9 0.65 10.78 3.21
N ASP A 10 1.06 11.54 2.19
CA ASP A 10 0.29 12.56 1.42
C ASP A 10 -0.13 13.85 2.16
N VAL A 11 0.25 14.04 3.43
CA VAL A 11 -0.13 15.25 4.20
C VAL A 11 0.82 16.43 3.93
N LEU A 12 1.97 16.18 3.30
CA LEU A 12 3.00 17.18 2.99
C LEU A 12 3.58 16.94 1.58
N ASP A 13 4.12 17.98 0.92
CA ASP A 13 4.94 17.86 -0.30
C ASP A 13 6.30 17.15 -0.03
N LEU A 14 6.48 16.72 1.22
CA LEU A 14 7.51 15.80 1.64
C LEU A 14 7.13 14.43 1.08
N ARG A 15 7.88 13.97 0.09
CA ARG A 15 7.76 12.62 -0.44
C ARG A 15 8.47 11.71 0.55
N VAL A 16 7.70 11.08 1.42
CA VAL A 16 8.22 10.55 2.69
C VAL A 16 8.58 9.08 2.59
N CYS A 17 9.68 8.66 3.17
CA CYS A 17 10.02 7.24 3.27
C CYS A 17 9.29 6.56 4.45
N TYR A 18 8.62 5.42 4.22
CA TYR A 18 8.36 4.46 5.31
C TYR A 18 9.64 3.61 5.45
N ASN A 19 10.33 3.69 6.59
CA ASN A 19 11.65 3.06 6.86
C ASN A 19 12.87 3.58 6.06
N GLY A 20 12.81 4.80 5.48
CA GLY A 20 13.96 5.38 4.78
C GLY A 20 14.06 5.08 3.28
N GLU A 21 13.18 4.23 2.73
CA GLU A 21 12.95 4.08 1.29
C GLU A 21 11.66 4.76 0.81
N TRP A 22 11.71 5.30 -0.40
CA TRP A 22 10.58 5.96 -1.04
C TRP A 22 9.46 4.94 -1.34
N TYR A 23 8.24 5.17 -0.84
CA TYR A 23 7.12 4.24 -1.00
C TYR A 23 6.63 4.06 -2.44
N ASN A 24 7.07 4.93 -3.36
CA ASN A 24 6.71 4.90 -4.79
C ASN A 24 7.81 4.32 -5.70
N THR A 25 9.05 4.13 -5.21
CA THR A 25 10.16 3.61 -6.04
C THR A 25 10.46 2.14 -5.81
N ARG A 26 9.79 1.49 -4.84
CA ARG A 26 9.98 0.07 -4.54
C ARG A 26 8.68 -0.67 -4.70
N PHE A 27 8.75 -1.75 -5.48
CA PHE A 27 7.69 -2.73 -5.54
C PHE A 27 7.67 -3.55 -4.26
N VAL A 28 6.48 -3.89 -3.80
CA VAL A 28 6.31 -4.80 -2.68
C VAL A 28 6.61 -6.23 -3.14
N PRO A 29 7.16 -7.07 -2.25
CA PRO A 29 7.41 -8.46 -2.61
C PRO A 29 6.07 -9.20 -2.86
N PRO A 30 6.02 -10.17 -3.78
CA PRO A 30 4.82 -10.97 -4.02
C PRO A 30 4.27 -11.65 -2.77
N THR A 31 5.16 -12.03 -1.85
CA THR A 31 4.80 -12.63 -0.55
C THR A 31 3.95 -11.70 0.32
N LEU A 32 4.12 -10.37 0.22
CA LEU A 32 3.26 -9.41 0.92
C LEU A 32 1.84 -9.46 0.36
N ILE A 33 1.70 -9.52 -0.97
CA ILE A 33 0.40 -9.61 -1.64
C ILE A 33 -0.34 -10.87 -1.18
N GLU A 34 0.35 -12.01 -1.19
CA GLU A 34 -0.20 -13.29 -0.71
C GLU A 34 -0.63 -13.21 0.75
N THR A 35 0.20 -12.60 1.61
CA THR A 35 -0.10 -12.40 3.03
C THR A 35 -1.37 -11.56 3.21
N ILE A 36 -1.55 -10.49 2.43
CA ILE A 36 -2.76 -9.66 2.46
C ILE A 36 -3.99 -10.46 2.02
N LEU A 37 -3.87 -11.26 0.95
CA LEU A 37 -4.98 -12.08 0.44
C LEU A 37 -5.39 -13.19 1.42
N GLN A 38 -4.46 -13.71 2.21
CA GLN A 38 -4.73 -14.75 3.22
C GLN A 38 -5.16 -14.17 4.57
N SER A 39 -4.90 -12.89 4.83
CA SER A 39 -5.23 -12.27 6.12
C SER A 39 -6.73 -12.25 6.39
N PRO A 40 -7.20 -12.74 7.55
CA PRO A 40 -8.61 -12.62 7.94
C PRO A 40 -9.01 -11.19 8.34
N GLN A 41 -8.02 -10.30 8.54
CA GLN A 41 -8.23 -8.89 8.92
C GLN A 41 -8.49 -7.98 7.71
N VAL A 42 -8.54 -8.54 6.50
CA VAL A 42 -8.72 -7.80 5.26
C VAL A 42 -10.00 -8.28 4.60
N ASP A 43 -10.92 -7.34 4.36
CA ASP A 43 -12.20 -7.67 3.74
C ASP A 43 -12.04 -8.19 2.31
N ASN A 44 -13.00 -9.04 1.91
CA ASN A 44 -12.99 -9.66 0.59
C ASN A 44 -13.04 -8.63 -0.56
N GLU A 45 -13.71 -7.49 -0.37
CA GLU A 45 -13.74 -6.43 -1.39
C GLU A 45 -12.33 -5.92 -1.69
N HIS A 46 -11.51 -5.66 -0.67
CA HIS A 46 -10.13 -5.22 -0.82
C HIS A 46 -9.26 -6.28 -1.47
N LYS A 47 -9.45 -7.55 -1.14
CA LYS A 47 -8.73 -8.66 -1.77
C LYS A 47 -9.04 -8.74 -3.27
N VAL A 48 -10.31 -8.59 -3.65
CA VAL A 48 -10.72 -8.56 -5.06
C VAL A 48 -10.13 -7.36 -5.79
N GLN A 49 -10.14 -6.18 -5.17
CA GLN A 49 -9.51 -4.99 -5.75
C GLN A 49 -7.99 -5.15 -5.91
N LEU A 50 -7.32 -5.70 -4.89
CA LEU A 50 -5.89 -5.99 -4.93
C LEU A 50 -5.54 -6.94 -6.08
N GLN A 51 -6.29 -8.03 -6.24
CA GLN A 51 -6.11 -8.98 -7.35
C GLN A 51 -6.28 -8.30 -8.72
N LYS A 52 -7.27 -7.42 -8.88
CA LYS A 52 -7.45 -6.64 -10.11
C LYS A 52 -6.26 -5.71 -10.37
N MET A 53 -5.72 -5.10 -9.33
CA MET A 53 -4.55 -4.22 -9.45
C MET A 53 -3.31 -5.00 -9.88
N VAL A 54 -3.05 -6.17 -9.29
CA VAL A 54 -1.96 -7.08 -9.70
C VAL A 54 -2.13 -7.51 -11.15
N ALA A 55 -3.33 -7.94 -11.56
CA ALA A 55 -3.59 -8.37 -12.94
C ALA A 55 -3.37 -7.26 -13.98
N ARG A 56 -3.61 -5.98 -13.59
CA ARG A 56 -3.47 -4.84 -14.49
C ARG A 56 -2.06 -4.26 -14.52
N LYS A 57 -1.39 -4.13 -13.36
CA LYS A 57 -0.09 -3.46 -13.22
C LYS A 57 1.09 -4.42 -13.16
N GLY A 58 0.86 -5.69 -12.83
CA GLY A 58 1.90 -6.66 -12.52
C GLY A 58 2.47 -6.41 -11.13
N GLU A 59 3.42 -5.48 -11.04
CA GLU A 59 4.08 -5.11 -9.80
C GLU A 59 3.39 -3.93 -9.13
N LEU A 60 3.24 -3.99 -7.80
CA LEU A 60 2.61 -2.95 -7.00
C LEU A 60 3.63 -2.29 -6.10
N SER A 61 3.58 -0.97 -5.98
CA SER A 61 4.36 -0.22 -4.99
C SER A 61 3.67 -0.22 -3.63
N PHE A 62 4.39 0.17 -2.57
CA PHE A 62 3.75 0.39 -1.26
C PHE A 62 2.63 1.43 -1.35
N TYR A 63 2.79 2.45 -2.20
CA TYR A 63 1.78 3.47 -2.43
C TYR A 63 0.47 2.92 -3.02
N ASP A 64 0.56 1.94 -3.92
CA ASP A 64 -0.62 1.27 -4.48
C ASP A 64 -1.43 0.55 -3.40
N ILE A 65 -0.75 -0.13 -2.48
CA ILE A 65 -1.37 -0.82 -1.35
C ILE A 65 -1.95 0.17 -0.34
N PHE A 66 -1.21 1.23 -0.05
CA PHE A 66 -1.63 2.30 0.86
C PHE A 66 -2.90 3.02 0.37
N THR A 67 -2.93 3.42 -0.90
CA THR A 67 -4.08 4.10 -1.49
C THR A 67 -5.32 3.21 -1.57
N LEU A 68 -5.15 1.90 -1.78
CA LEU A 68 -6.23 0.92 -1.67
C LEU A 68 -6.87 0.93 -0.27
N ALA A 69 -6.07 0.92 0.79
CA ALA A 69 -6.56 0.97 2.17
C ALA A 69 -7.14 2.34 2.57
N ARG A 70 -6.58 3.44 2.05
CA ARG A 70 -7.07 4.79 2.37
C ARG A 70 -8.33 5.20 1.62
N ALA A 71 -8.53 4.70 0.40
CA ALA A 71 -9.77 4.91 -0.33
C ALA A 71 -11.00 4.39 0.45
N GLU A 72 -10.80 3.39 1.30
CA GLU A 72 -11.78 2.90 2.26
C GLU A 72 -11.92 3.83 3.47
N ALA A 73 -10.80 4.24 4.11
CA ALA A 73 -10.84 5.07 5.31
C ALA A 73 -11.51 6.45 5.13
N SER A 74 -11.62 6.92 3.87
CA SER A 74 -12.33 8.15 3.50
C SER A 74 -13.80 7.95 3.10
N ARG A 75 -14.33 6.71 3.20
CA ARG A 75 -15.70 6.33 2.85
C ARG A 75 -16.57 6.15 4.08
#